data_AF-A0A821RE26-F1
#
_entry.id   AF-A0A821RE26-F1
#
_cell.length_a   1.000
_cell.length_b   1.000
_cell.length_c   1.000
_cell.angle_alpha   90.00
_cell.angle_beta   90.00
_cell.angle_gamma   90.00
#
_symmetry.space_group_name_H-M   'P 1'
#
loop_
_entity.id
_entity.type
_entity.pdbx_description
1 polymer ?
#
loop_
_entity_poly.entity_id
_entity_poly.type
_entity_poly.pdbx_seq_one_letter_code
_entity_poly.pdbx_strand_id
1 'polypeptide(L)' 'KNPQNCSQARPFETIWQILEEKVYGGDWEAKTIDQLKRRIQQQLKRIDMKPVQAMFSSIRKQLRKIADKGPFAACSF' A
#
# COMPACT_ATOMS: atom_id res chain seq x y z
N LYS A 1 20.96 -1.04 1.94
CA LYS A 1 20.16 -2.20 1.47
C LYS A 1 18.90 -2.29 2.32
N ASN A 2 17.74 -2.61 1.73
CA ASN A 2 16.50 -2.83 2.49
C ASN A 2 16.62 -4.17 3.24
N PRO A 3 16.32 -4.27 4.55
CA PRO A 3 16.36 -5.54 5.27
C PRO A 3 15.42 -6.58 4.64
N GLN A 4 15.89 -7.83 4.58
CA GLN A 4 15.07 -8.97 4.18
C GLN A 4 13.96 -9.20 5.23
N ASN A 5 12.77 -9.61 4.78
CA ASN A 5 11.60 -9.92 5.62
C ASN A 5 11.03 -8.76 6.47
N CYS A 6 11.20 -7.51 6.04
CA CYS A 6 10.56 -6.34 6.67
C CYS A 6 9.50 -5.71 5.73
N SER A 7 8.52 -6.51 5.32
CA SER A 7 7.36 -6.07 4.54
C SER A 7 6.55 -5.00 5.28
N GLN A 8 6.42 -5.17 6.59
CA GLN A 8 5.63 -4.26 7.45
C GLN A 8 6.16 -2.82 7.44
N ALA A 9 7.43 -2.61 7.09
CA ALA A 9 8.04 -1.29 6.98
C ALA A 9 7.90 -0.65 5.58
N ARG A 10 7.24 -1.33 4.63
CA ARG A 10 7.08 -0.88 3.23
C ARG A 10 5.65 -0.38 3.00
N PRO A 11 5.40 0.95 3.02
CA PRO A 11 4.07 1.51 2.73
C PRO A 11 3.53 1.16 1.35
N PHE A 12 4.43 0.79 0.43
CA PHE A 12 4.06 0.36 -0.91
C PHE A 12 3.13 -0.86 -0.91
N GLU A 13 3.28 -1.79 0.03
CA GLU A 13 2.39 -2.96 0.13
C GLU A 13 0.98 -2.54 0.53
N THR A 14 0.86 -1.61 1.48
CA THR A 14 -0.43 -1.00 1.86
C THR A 14 -1.08 -0.27 0.69
N ILE A 15 -0.30 0.46 -0.11
CA ILE A 15 -0.81 1.15 -1.30
C ILE A 15 -1.31 0.14 -2.34
N TRP A 16 -0.59 -0.98 -2.53
CA TRP A 16 -1.02 -2.04 -3.43
C TRP A 16 -2.34 -2.67 -2.99
N GLN A 17 -2.49 -2.94 -1.69
CA GLN A 17 -3.74 -3.44 -1.12
C GLN A 17 -4.92 -2.48 -1.36
N ILE A 18 -4.73 -1.18 -1.11
CA ILE A 18 -5.76 -0.15 -1.37
C ILE A 18 -6.14 -0.11 -2.86
N LEU A 19 -5.15 -0.23 -3.75
CA LEU A 19 -5.38 -0.23 -5.19
C LEU A 19 -6.14 -1.49 -5.62
N GLU A 20 -5.79 -2.66 -5.09
CA GLU A 20 -6.44 -3.93 -5.36
C GLU A 20 -7.92 -3.89 -4.95
N GLU A 21 -8.21 -3.45 -3.72
CA GLU A 21 -9.58 -3.25 -3.22
C GLU A 21 -10.40 -2.31 -4.12
N LYS A 22 -9.78 -1.25 -4.65
CA LYS A 22 -10.44 -0.32 -5.58
C LYS A 22 -10.64 -0.89 -6.98
N VAL A 23 -9.69 -1.69 -7.47
CA VAL A 23 -9.75 -2.29 -8.81
C VAL A 23 -10.86 -3.33 -8.86
N TYR A 24 -10.89 -4.24 -7.88
CA TYR A 24 -11.80 -5.38 -7.81
C TYR A 24 -13.06 -5.14 -6.97
N GLY A 25 -13.22 -3.95 -6.39
CA GLY A 25 -14.44 -3.60 -5.64
C GLY A 25 -15.70 -3.64 -6.51
N GLY A 26 -16.80 -4.13 -5.91
CA GLY A 26 -18.13 -4.18 -6.54
C GLY A 26 -18.28 -5.29 -7.57
N ASP A 27 -17.77 -6.49 -7.26
CA ASP A 27 -17.81 -7.69 -8.11
C ASP A 27 -17.24 -7.48 -9.52
N TRP A 28 -16.32 -6.51 -9.65
CA TRP A 28 -15.70 -6.20 -10.93
C TRP A 28 -14.58 -7.19 -11.23
N GLU A 29 -14.64 -7.82 -12.40
CA GLU A 29 -13.61 -8.73 -12.89
C GLU A 29 -13.11 -8.29 -14.28
N ALA A 30 -11.80 -8.38 -14.49
CA ALA A 30 -11.20 -8.07 -15.79
C ALA A 30 -11.36 -9.26 -16.74
N LYS A 31 -11.95 -9.04 -17.93
CA LYS A 31 -12.05 -10.07 -18.97
C LYS A 31 -10.82 -10.10 -19.89
N THR A 32 -10.04 -9.02 -19.91
CA THR A 32 -8.82 -8.91 -20.71
C THR A 32 -7.75 -8.11 -19.96
N ILE A 33 -6.48 -8.32 -20.35
CA ILE A 33 -5.34 -7.57 -19.80
C ILE A 33 -5.50 -6.06 -20.05
N ASP A 34 -6.02 -5.65 -21.21
CA ASP A 34 -6.20 -4.22 -21.50
C ASP A 34 -7.30 -3.56 -20.67
N GLN A 35 -8.37 -4.30 -20.35
CA GLN A 35 -9.37 -3.83 -19.38
C GLN A 35 -8.74 -3.64 -18.00
N LEU A 36 -7.93 -4.60 -17.54
CA LEU A 36 -7.23 -4.50 -16.26
C LEU A 36 -6.29 -3.28 -16.23
N LYS A 37 -5.46 -3.08 -17.27
CA LYS A 37 -4.55 -1.93 -17.38
C LYS A 37 -5.32 -0.60 -17.29
N ARG A 38 -6.41 -0.46 -18.06
CA ARG A 38 -7.25 0.75 -18.05
C ARG A 38 -7.88 0.97 -16.68
N ARG A 39 -8.38 -0.08 -16.03
CA ARG A 39 -8.98 -0.01 -14.70
C ARG A 39 -7.97 0.43 -13.66
N ILE A 40 -6.77 -0.16 -13.65
CA ILE A 40 -5.67 0.21 -12.73
C ILE A 40 -5.35 1.70 -12.89
N GLN A 41 -5.17 2.19 -14.11
CA GLN A 41 -4.88 3.60 -14.37
C GLN A 41 -6.02 4.53 -13.89
N GLN A 42 -7.27 4.12 -14.07
CA GLN A 42 -8.42 4.89 -13.59
C GLN A 42 -8.49 4.94 -12.07
N GLN A 43 -8.27 3.81 -11.38
CA GLN A 43 -8.32 3.76 -9.92
C GLN A 43 -7.14 4.48 -9.28
N LEU A 44 -5.94 4.38 -9.87
CA LEU A 44 -4.76 5.15 -9.44
C LEU A 44 -5.04 6.66 -9.41
N LYS A 45 -5.72 7.20 -10.42
CA LYS A 45 -6.12 8.62 -10.47
C LYS A 45 -7.15 9.02 -9.40
N ARG A 46 -7.85 8.04 -8.82
CA ARG A 46 -8.88 8.25 -7.78
C ARG A 46 -8.33 8.07 -6.36
N ILE A 47 -7.10 7.61 -6.21
CA ILE A 47 -6.46 7.51 -4.90
C ILE A 47 -6.17 8.94 -4.43
N ASP A 48 -6.69 9.28 -3.25
CA ASP A 48 -6.35 10.54 -2.59
C ASP A 48 -4.87 10.52 -2.22
N MET A 49 -4.16 11.58 -2.62
CA MET A 49 -2.73 11.71 -2.36
C MET A 49 -2.43 12.02 -0.89
N LYS A 50 -3.38 12.61 -0.15
CA LYS A 50 -3.20 12.94 1.27
C LYS A 50 -2.87 11.72 2.15
N PRO A 51 -3.65 10.62 2.12
CA PRO A 51 -3.31 9.43 2.90
C PRO A 51 -2.01 8.78 2.42
N VAL A 52 -1.71 8.82 1.12
CA VAL A 52 -0.44 8.33 0.57
C VAL A 52 0.74 9.11 1.16
N GLN A 53 0.71 10.43 1.11
CA GLN A 53 1.74 11.29 1.70
C GLN A 53 1.89 11.04 3.19
N ALA A 54 0.78 10.97 3.94
CA ALA A 54 0.80 10.68 5.37
C ALA A 54 1.47 9.34 5.70
N MET A 55 1.15 8.28 4.93
CA MET A 55 1.80 6.98 5.05
C MET A 55 3.32 7.08 4.88
N PHE A 56 3.79 7.73 3.80
CA PHE A 56 5.22 7.89 3.54
C PHE A 56 5.93 8.75 4.59
N SER A 57 5.29 9.82 5.07
CA SER A 57 5.83 10.66 6.15
C SER A 57 5.96 9.89 7.47
N SER A 58 5.12 8.87 7.69
CA SER A 58 5.12 8.07 8.92
C SER A 58 6.22 7.00 8.98
N ILE A 59 6.88 6.67 7.86
CA ILE A 59 7.89 5.60 7.76
C ILE A 59 8.96 5.74 8.84
N ARG A 60 9.49 6.95 9.05
CA ARG A 60 10.56 7.17 10.02
C ARG A 60 10.12 6.79 11.45
N LYS A 61 8.87 7.08 11.79
CA LYS A 61 8.26 6.74 13.08
C LYS A 61 8.04 5.23 13.18
N GLN A 62 7.59 4.58 12.11
CA GLN A 62 7.44 3.11 12.06
C GLN A 62 8.78 2.39 12.20
N LEU A 63 9.81 2.81 11.48
CA LEU A 63 11.16 2.23 11.57
C LEU A 63 11.73 2.37 12.99
N ARG A 64 11.52 3.50 13.66
CA ARG A 64 11.93 3.66 15.06
C ARG A 64 11.18 2.70 15.99
N LYS A 65 9.85 2.57 15.83
CA LYS A 65 9.06 1.57 16.58
C LYS A 65 9.57 0.14 16.34
N ILE A 66 9.93 -0.20 15.10
CA ILE A 66 10.48 -1.51 14.74
C ILE A 66 11.83 -1.74 15.43
N ALA A 67 12.69 -0.72 15.47
CA ALA A 67 13.96 -0.80 16.17
C ALA A 67 13.78 -1.01 17.67
N ASP A 68 12.82 -0.31 18.29
CA ASP A 68 12.61 -0.34 19.74
C ASP A 68 11.84 -1.58 20.22
N LYS A 69 10.90 -2.09 19.42
CA LYS A 69 9.89 -3.10 19.85
C LYS A 69 9.82 -4.33 18.93
N GLY A 70 10.66 -4.40 17.90
CA GLY A 70 10.65 -5.47 16.92
C GLY A 70 9.67 -5.25 15.75
N PRO A 71 9.76 -6.08 14.69
CA PRO A 71 9.09 -5.87 13.40
C PRO A 71 7.56 -5.88 13.45
N PHE A 72 6.96 -6.61 14.38
CA PHE A 72 5.49 -6.68 14.52
C PHE A 72 4.87 -5.43 15.18
N ALA A 73 5.69 -4.57 15.79
CA ALA A 73 5.21 -3.35 16.43
C ALA A 73 4.77 -2.25 15.44
N ALA A 74 5.03 -2.44 14.14
CA ALA A 74 4.60 -1.52 13.08
C ALA A 74 3.16 -1.73 12.60
N CYS A 75 2.54 -2.88 12.89
CA CYS A 75 1.21 -3.25 12.38
C CYS A 75 0.02 -2.60 13.11
N SER A 76 0.26 -1.80 14.14
CA SER A 76 -0.82 -1.06 14.82
C SER A 76 -1.07 0.27 14.10
N PHE A 77 -2.02 0.25 13.16
CA PHE A 77 -2.68 1.45 12.63
C PHE A 77 -3.84 1.85 13.51
#